data_AF-T0BK04-F1
#
_entry.id   AF-T0BK04-F1
#
_cell.length_a   1.000
_cell.length_b   1.000
_cell.length_c   1.000
_cell.angle_alpha   90.00
_cell.angle_beta   90.00
_cell.angle_gamma   90.00
#
_symmetry.space_group_name_H-M   'P 1'
#
loop_
_entity.id
_entity.type
_entity.pdbx_description
1 polymer ?
#
loop_
_entity_poly.entity_id
_entity_poly.type
_entity_poly.pdbx_seq_one_letter_code
_entity_poly.pdbx_strand_id
1 'polypeptide(L)'
;MSIRPILQGDIQALRQVSDPVTAFDQKLKQVIDDLSDTVTAHRGLGLAAPQIDIPMRVIVVDVGAGVQVFVNPEIVAAKGEVDGYESCLSFPDHTLNIRRPQQITVRAQDADGREFSLEATDLLARVICHEVDHLNGILFMDYLSEEEMVLQALGLLLDDDDETAETEEASDDTDIETQAEEYARQQELQLIADTLAELSWKLTLSLEMLQDYRAQLAGDIDWNRLEGCNDALEQLIETLEENLSHTPR
;
A
#
# COMPACT_ATOMS: atom_id res chain seq x y z
N MET A 1 -10.78 -14.33 -17.08
CA MET A 1 -11.27 -14.08 -15.72
C MET A 1 -10.76 -15.24 -14.92
N SER A 2 -9.69 -14.99 -14.16
CA SER A 2 -9.03 -15.96 -13.31
C SER A 2 -8.03 -15.24 -12.41
N ILE A 3 -8.00 -15.60 -11.13
CA ILE A 3 -6.90 -15.22 -10.24
C ILE A 3 -5.61 -15.81 -10.82
N ARG A 4 -4.63 -14.94 -11.07
CA ARG A 4 -3.34 -15.30 -11.67
C ARG A 4 -2.30 -15.52 -10.57
N PRO A 5 -1.31 -16.42 -10.79
CA PRO A 5 -0.16 -16.48 -9.91
C PRO A 5 0.66 -15.19 -10.02
N ILE A 6 1.09 -14.67 -8.88
CA ILE A 6 1.94 -13.49 -8.79
C ILE A 6 3.40 -13.94 -8.76
N LEU A 7 4.21 -13.42 -9.68
CA LEU A 7 5.65 -13.65 -9.72
C LEU A 7 6.33 -13.11 -8.45
N GLN A 8 7.28 -13.88 -7.92
CA GLN A 8 7.93 -13.61 -6.63
C GLN A 8 9.43 -13.37 -6.78
N GLY A 9 9.96 -12.43 -6.00
CA GLY A 9 11.39 -12.16 -5.84
C GLY A 9 12.01 -11.31 -6.96
N ASP A 10 13.30 -11.02 -6.83
CA ASP A 10 14.06 -10.26 -7.84
C ASP A 10 14.42 -11.17 -9.03
N ILE A 11 13.49 -11.27 -9.98
CA ILE A 11 13.63 -12.09 -11.18
C ILE A 11 13.58 -11.25 -12.45
N GLN A 12 14.25 -11.74 -13.50
CA GLN A 12 14.37 -11.03 -14.78
C GLN A 12 13.02 -10.57 -15.37
N ALA A 13 11.95 -11.36 -15.20
CA ALA A 13 10.62 -11.02 -15.68
C ALA A 13 10.07 -9.73 -15.04
N LEU A 14 10.32 -9.51 -13.75
CA LEU A 14 9.92 -8.29 -13.02
C LEU A 14 10.85 -7.10 -13.27
N ARG A 15 12.01 -7.33 -13.89
CA ARG A 15 12.98 -6.31 -14.32
C ARG A 15 12.78 -5.86 -15.77
N GLN A 16 11.86 -6.49 -16.50
CA GLN A 16 11.60 -6.15 -17.89
C GLN A 16 10.73 -4.89 -17.98
N VAL A 17 11.19 -3.91 -18.76
CA VAL A 17 10.35 -2.75 -19.13
C VAL A 17 9.17 -3.24 -19.96
N SER A 18 7.96 -2.89 -19.52
CA SER A 18 6.71 -3.30 -20.14
C SER A 18 6.42 -2.52 -21.42
N ASP A 19 5.85 -3.21 -22.41
CA ASP A 19 5.50 -2.63 -23.71
C ASP A 19 4.24 -1.75 -23.60
N PRO A 20 4.20 -0.60 -24.31
CA PRO A 20 3.02 0.24 -24.36
C PRO A 20 1.84 -0.48 -25.02
N VAL A 21 0.65 -0.25 -24.48
CA VAL A 21 -0.60 -0.74 -25.06
C VAL A 21 -0.98 0.11 -26.26
N THR A 22 -1.07 -0.52 -27.43
CA THR A 22 -1.50 0.16 -28.68
C THR A 22 -2.88 -0.28 -29.15
N ALA A 23 -3.44 -1.35 -28.57
CA ALA A 23 -4.73 -1.92 -28.97
C ALA A 23 -5.63 -2.10 -27.74
N PHE A 24 -6.80 -1.46 -27.78
CA PHE A 24 -7.81 -1.50 -26.72
C PHE A 24 -8.90 -2.52 -27.08
N ASP A 25 -8.51 -3.79 -27.08
CA ASP A 25 -9.30 -4.92 -27.53
C ASP A 25 -9.73 -5.84 -26.37
N GLN A 26 -10.31 -6.99 -26.72
CA GLN A 26 -10.75 -7.98 -25.73
C GLN A 26 -9.58 -8.56 -24.92
N LYS A 27 -8.36 -8.58 -25.47
CA LYS A 27 -7.18 -9.08 -24.75
C LYS A 27 -6.81 -8.11 -23.64
N LEU A 28 -6.79 -6.81 -23.91
CA LEU A 28 -6.57 -5.79 -22.87
C LEU A 28 -7.61 -5.91 -21.76
N LYS A 29 -8.89 -6.00 -22.11
CA LYS A 29 -9.98 -6.17 -21.13
C LYS A 29 -9.76 -7.41 -20.27
N GLN A 30 -9.30 -8.51 -20.88
CA GLN A 30 -9.03 -9.72 -20.13
C GLN A 30 -7.86 -9.56 -19.13
N VAL A 31 -6.80 -8.83 -19.50
CA VAL A 31 -5.67 -8.54 -18.60
C VAL A 31 -6.13 -7.67 -17.43
N ILE A 32 -6.94 -6.65 -17.68
CA ILE A 32 -7.48 -5.77 -16.65
C ILE A 32 -8.35 -6.56 -15.67
N ASP A 33 -9.23 -7.43 -16.17
CA ASP A 33 -10.07 -8.28 -15.31
C ASP A 33 -9.21 -9.23 -14.46
N ASP A 34 -8.23 -9.89 -15.07
CA ASP A 34 -7.35 -10.82 -14.36
C ASP A 34 -6.50 -10.09 -13.29
N LEU A 35 -6.05 -8.86 -13.55
CA LEU A 35 -5.38 -8.00 -12.57
C LEU A 35 -6.32 -7.63 -11.42
N SER A 36 -7.52 -7.18 -11.73
CA SER A 36 -8.52 -6.76 -10.75
C SER A 36 -8.92 -7.94 -9.84
N ASP A 37 -9.24 -9.09 -10.42
CA ASP A 37 -9.56 -10.31 -9.67
C ASP A 37 -8.39 -10.73 -8.77
N THR A 38 -7.15 -10.63 -9.28
CA THR A 38 -5.96 -11.05 -8.55
C THR A 38 -5.63 -10.11 -7.39
N VAL A 39 -5.66 -8.79 -7.60
CA VAL A 39 -5.34 -7.82 -6.55
C VAL A 39 -6.37 -7.88 -5.41
N THR A 40 -7.67 -7.99 -5.75
CA THR A 40 -8.74 -8.13 -4.76
C THR A 40 -8.60 -9.45 -3.97
N ALA A 41 -8.29 -10.56 -4.65
CA ALA A 41 -8.13 -11.85 -3.97
C ALA A 41 -6.97 -11.87 -2.97
N HIS A 42 -5.92 -11.09 -3.23
CA HIS A 42 -4.76 -10.96 -2.33
C HIS A 42 -4.86 -9.74 -1.41
N ARG A 43 -5.95 -8.95 -1.51
CA ARG A 43 -6.16 -7.72 -0.75
C ARG A 43 -5.00 -6.72 -0.89
N GLY A 44 -4.41 -6.67 -2.08
CA GLY A 44 -3.42 -5.65 -2.42
C GLY A 44 -4.08 -4.31 -2.69
N LEU A 45 -3.31 -3.24 -2.57
CA LEU A 45 -3.74 -1.89 -2.95
C LEU A 45 -3.44 -1.58 -4.42
N GLY A 46 -2.54 -2.33 -5.05
CA GLY A 46 -2.15 -2.19 -6.43
C GLY A 46 -1.62 -3.50 -7.01
N LEU A 47 -1.68 -3.62 -8.35
CA LEU A 47 -1.04 -4.71 -9.09
C LEU A 47 -0.75 -4.29 -10.54
N ALA A 48 0.47 -4.57 -10.98
CA ALA A 48 0.94 -4.34 -12.35
C ALA A 48 0.91 -5.62 -13.19
N ALA A 49 0.57 -5.50 -14.48
CA ALA A 49 0.60 -6.61 -15.44
C ALA A 49 1.90 -7.46 -15.44
N PRO A 50 3.12 -6.89 -15.35
CA PRO A 50 4.34 -7.70 -15.28
C PRO A 50 4.36 -8.66 -14.07
N GLN A 51 3.68 -8.34 -12.97
CA GLN A 51 3.61 -9.22 -11.80
C GLN A 51 2.82 -10.51 -12.04
N ILE A 52 1.99 -10.56 -13.09
CA ILE A 52 1.28 -11.77 -13.54
C ILE A 52 1.86 -12.34 -14.85
N ASP A 53 3.13 -12.03 -15.13
CA ASP A 53 3.90 -12.45 -16.31
C ASP A 53 3.36 -11.89 -17.64
N ILE A 54 2.89 -10.64 -17.62
CA ILE A 54 2.38 -9.95 -18.81
C ILE A 54 3.11 -8.59 -18.91
N PRO A 55 4.17 -8.45 -19.74
CA PRO A 55 4.97 -7.22 -19.82
C PRO A 55 4.24 -6.14 -20.63
N MET A 56 3.14 -5.64 -20.09
CA MET A 56 2.23 -4.66 -20.69
C MET A 56 2.06 -3.49 -19.73
N ARG A 57 2.02 -2.25 -20.23
CA ARG A 57 1.86 -1.06 -19.39
C ARG A 57 0.43 -0.89 -18.88
N VAL A 58 0.01 -1.74 -17.94
CA VAL A 58 -1.30 -1.72 -17.30
C VAL A 58 -1.12 -1.96 -15.81
N ILE A 59 -1.73 -1.09 -15.01
CA ILE A 59 -1.81 -1.24 -13.56
C ILE A 59 -3.26 -1.11 -13.11
N VAL A 60 -3.58 -1.73 -11.99
CA VAL A 60 -4.83 -1.52 -11.26
C VAL A 60 -4.52 -1.06 -9.85
N VAL A 61 -5.33 -0.16 -9.31
CA VAL A 61 -5.16 0.42 -7.97
C VAL A 61 -6.51 0.48 -7.26
N ASP A 62 -6.57 0.02 -6.02
CA ASP A 62 -7.75 0.11 -5.16
C ASP A 62 -7.34 0.52 -3.74
N VAL A 63 -7.62 1.78 -3.38
CA VAL A 63 -7.37 2.35 -2.04
C VAL A 63 -8.67 2.54 -1.26
N GLY A 64 -9.70 1.72 -1.54
CA GLY A 64 -10.98 1.73 -0.82
C GLY A 64 -12.13 2.43 -1.58
N ALA A 65 -11.84 3.06 -2.71
CA ALA A 65 -12.84 3.66 -3.61
C ALA A 65 -13.29 2.71 -4.75
N GLY A 66 -12.74 1.49 -4.78
CA GLY A 66 -12.90 0.53 -5.86
C GLY A 66 -11.76 0.58 -6.88
N VAL A 67 -11.64 -0.51 -7.65
CA VAL A 67 -10.54 -0.70 -8.61
C VAL A 67 -10.55 0.36 -9.71
N GLN A 68 -9.46 1.11 -9.80
CA GLN A 68 -9.13 2.06 -10.85
C GLN A 68 -8.09 1.45 -11.79
N VAL A 69 -8.26 1.68 -13.09
CA VAL A 69 -7.41 1.10 -14.14
C VAL A 69 -6.62 2.20 -14.82
N PHE A 70 -5.31 2.00 -14.95
CA PHE A 70 -4.43 2.91 -15.66
C PHE A 70 -3.69 2.16 -16.75
N VAL A 71 -4.00 2.48 -18.00
CA VAL A 71 -3.30 1.97 -19.18
C VAL A 71 -2.30 3.02 -19.65
N ASN A 72 -1.08 2.60 -19.96
CA ASN A 72 0.03 3.48 -20.32
C ASN A 72 0.26 4.66 -19.34
N PRO A 73 0.27 4.44 -18.02
CA PRO A 73 0.45 5.53 -17.08
C PRO A 73 1.85 6.17 -17.20
N GLU A 74 1.86 7.49 -17.02
CA GLU A 74 3.04 8.34 -16.99
C GLU A 74 2.87 9.41 -15.89
N ILE A 75 3.81 9.47 -14.95
CA ILE A 75 3.86 10.54 -13.94
C ILE A 75 4.45 11.78 -14.61
N VAL A 76 3.64 12.82 -14.79
CA VAL A 76 4.00 14.05 -15.53
C VAL A 76 4.39 15.21 -14.62
N ALA A 77 4.05 15.13 -13.34
CA ALA A 77 4.49 16.07 -12.31
C ALA A 77 4.57 15.37 -10.95
N ALA A 78 5.47 15.84 -10.09
CA ALA A 78 5.66 15.36 -8.73
C ALA A 78 6.05 16.53 -7.81
N LYS A 79 5.57 16.53 -6.57
CA LYS A 79 5.82 17.58 -5.57
C LYS A 79 5.90 16.97 -4.16
N GLY A 80 6.79 17.54 -3.34
CA GLY A 80 7.01 17.09 -1.96
C GLY A 80 7.71 15.74 -1.92
N GLU A 81 8.16 15.34 -0.73
CA GLU A 81 8.72 14.02 -0.45
C GLU A 81 8.20 13.57 0.92
N VAL A 82 7.84 12.30 1.03
CA VAL A 82 7.34 11.70 2.26
C VAL A 82 7.86 10.27 2.39
N ASP A 83 8.38 9.96 3.57
CA ASP A 83 8.75 8.60 3.95
C ASP A 83 7.48 7.81 4.31
N GLY A 84 7.50 6.50 4.09
CA GLY A 84 6.36 5.65 4.36
C GLY A 84 6.59 4.20 3.94
N TYR A 85 5.88 3.30 4.60
CA TYR A 85 6.05 1.88 4.41
C TYR A 85 5.36 1.38 3.13
N GLU A 86 6.11 0.59 2.35
CA GLU A 86 5.63 -0.14 1.19
C GLU A 86 5.80 -1.64 1.42
N SER A 87 4.82 -2.40 0.94
CA SER A 87 4.92 -3.85 0.74
C SER A 87 4.51 -4.18 -0.69
N CYS A 88 4.98 -5.30 -1.22
CA CYS A 88 4.73 -5.70 -2.60
C CYS A 88 4.23 -7.14 -2.62
N LEU A 89 3.20 -7.44 -3.44
CA LEU A 89 2.71 -8.82 -3.59
C LEU A 89 3.74 -9.77 -4.23
N SER A 90 4.77 -9.24 -4.89
CA SER A 90 5.94 -10.01 -5.36
C SER A 90 7.01 -10.25 -4.27
N PHE A 91 6.89 -9.60 -3.12
CA PHE A 91 7.80 -9.66 -1.97
C PHE A 91 7.00 -9.68 -0.65
N PRO A 92 6.19 -10.73 -0.39
CA PRO A 92 5.19 -10.73 0.69
C PRO A 92 5.80 -10.62 2.10
N ASP A 93 7.06 -10.99 2.27
CA ASP A 93 7.75 -10.96 3.56
C ASP A 93 8.51 -9.64 3.81
N HIS A 94 8.39 -8.66 2.91
CA HIS A 94 9.21 -7.44 2.94
C HIS A 94 8.30 -6.22 3.03
N THR A 95 8.53 -5.44 4.09
CA THR A 95 7.96 -4.11 4.27
C THR A 95 9.11 -3.15 4.50
N LEU A 96 9.27 -2.16 3.62
CA LEU A 96 10.38 -1.21 3.66
C LEU A 96 9.85 0.21 3.70
N ASN A 97 10.51 1.09 4.45
CA ASN A 97 10.25 2.52 4.44
C ASN A 97 10.93 3.13 3.20
N ILE A 98 10.12 3.64 2.28
CA ILE A 98 10.55 4.18 0.98
C ILE A 98 10.12 5.64 0.87
N ARG A 99 11.05 6.50 0.46
CA ARG A 99 10.75 7.89 0.14
C ARG A 99 10.03 8.01 -1.20
N ARG A 100 8.87 8.66 -1.23
CA ARG A 100 8.08 8.91 -2.45
C ARG A 100 7.66 10.36 -2.54
N PRO A 101 7.32 10.86 -3.74
CA PRO A 101 6.63 12.14 -3.86
C PRO A 101 5.33 12.13 -3.07
N GLN A 102 5.06 13.19 -2.31
CA GLN A 102 3.82 13.32 -1.56
C GLN A 102 2.61 13.53 -2.49
N GLN A 103 2.82 14.25 -3.60
CA GLN A 103 1.81 14.52 -4.61
C GLN A 103 2.36 14.21 -6.00
N ILE A 104 1.52 13.62 -6.85
CA ILE A 104 1.82 13.39 -8.26
C ILE A 104 0.66 13.82 -9.16
N THR A 105 0.98 14.13 -10.41
CA THR A 105 0.01 14.14 -11.51
C THR A 105 0.34 13.01 -12.46
N VAL A 106 -0.60 12.07 -12.65
CA VAL A 106 -0.45 10.95 -13.59
C VAL A 106 -1.36 11.15 -14.79
N ARG A 107 -0.81 10.96 -16.00
CA ARG A 107 -1.56 10.86 -17.25
C ARG A 107 -1.65 9.40 -17.64
N ALA A 108 -2.83 8.93 -18.01
CA ALA A 108 -3.07 7.55 -18.40
C ALA A 108 -4.24 7.45 -19.39
N GLN A 109 -4.55 6.23 -19.80
CA GLN A 109 -5.73 5.88 -20.60
C GLN A 109 -6.61 4.91 -19.81
N ASP A 110 -7.93 5.01 -20.00
CA ASP A 110 -8.90 4.05 -19.44
C ASP A 110 -8.91 2.73 -20.25
N ALA A 111 -9.74 1.78 -19.83
CA ALA A 111 -9.88 0.47 -20.47
C ALA A 111 -10.39 0.53 -21.94
N ASP A 112 -10.94 1.66 -22.37
CA ASP A 112 -11.39 1.91 -23.75
C ASP A 112 -10.42 2.83 -24.52
N GLY A 113 -9.31 3.26 -23.92
CA GLY A 113 -8.27 4.10 -24.52
C GLY A 113 -8.50 5.60 -24.42
N ARG A 114 -9.49 6.05 -23.63
CA ARG A 114 -9.72 7.49 -23.40
C ARG A 114 -8.65 8.02 -22.46
N GLU A 115 -7.98 9.08 -22.87
CA GLU A 115 -6.98 9.75 -22.04
C GLU A 115 -7.63 10.45 -20.84
N PHE A 116 -6.98 10.37 -19.69
CA PHE A 116 -7.31 11.12 -18.51
C PHE A 116 -6.05 11.56 -17.76
N SER A 117 -6.22 12.54 -16.87
CA SER A 117 -5.20 13.00 -15.94
C SER A 117 -5.78 12.96 -14.52
N LEU A 118 -4.99 12.51 -13.56
CA LEU A 118 -5.38 12.40 -12.16
C LEU A 118 -4.30 13.06 -11.30
N GLU A 119 -4.71 13.92 -10.38
CA GLU A 119 -3.88 14.35 -9.26
C GLU A 119 -4.10 13.39 -8.11
N ALA A 120 -3.01 12.86 -7.56
CA ALA A 120 -3.03 11.93 -6.45
C ALA A 120 -2.09 12.43 -5.35
N THR A 121 -2.49 12.23 -4.09
CA THR A 121 -1.69 12.55 -2.91
C THR A 121 -1.53 11.30 -2.04
N ASP A 122 -0.58 11.36 -1.11
CA ASP A 122 -0.44 10.44 0.03
C ASP A 122 -0.43 8.96 -0.42
N LEU A 123 -1.29 8.10 0.16
CA LEU A 123 -1.30 6.67 -0.17
C LEU A 123 -1.56 6.40 -1.64
N LEU A 124 -2.48 7.15 -2.27
CA LEU A 124 -2.79 6.95 -3.69
C LEU A 124 -1.58 7.31 -4.58
N ALA A 125 -0.88 8.41 -4.27
CA ALA A 125 0.34 8.79 -4.97
C ALA A 125 1.42 7.70 -4.82
N ARG A 126 1.60 7.18 -3.60
CA ARG A 126 2.57 6.11 -3.29
C ARG A 126 2.28 4.83 -4.08
N VAL A 127 1.03 4.35 -4.05
CA VAL A 127 0.64 3.13 -4.76
C VAL A 127 0.82 3.32 -6.27
N ILE A 128 0.40 4.44 -6.85
CA ILE A 128 0.60 4.70 -8.29
C ILE A 128 2.10 4.76 -8.64
N CYS A 129 2.93 5.40 -7.82
CA CYS A 129 4.39 5.38 -8.02
C CYS A 129 4.94 3.94 -8.05
N HIS A 130 4.56 3.14 -7.05
CA HIS A 130 4.98 1.75 -6.92
C HIS A 130 4.58 0.92 -8.15
N GLU A 131 3.33 1.01 -8.59
CA GLU A 131 2.85 0.23 -9.72
C GLU A 131 3.46 0.70 -11.06
N VAL A 132 3.72 2.01 -11.21
CA VAL A 132 4.41 2.55 -12.39
C VAL A 132 5.86 2.06 -12.46
N ASP A 133 6.55 1.91 -11.31
CA ASP A 133 7.90 1.36 -11.25
C ASP A 133 7.97 -0.07 -11.78
N HIS A 134 6.99 -0.92 -11.43
CA HIS A 134 6.88 -2.27 -11.98
C HIS A 134 6.81 -2.27 -13.50
N LEU A 135 6.12 -1.30 -14.12
CA LEU A 135 6.09 -1.18 -15.59
C LEU A 135 7.45 -0.81 -16.19
N ASN A 136 8.33 -0.23 -15.39
CA ASN A 136 9.68 0.19 -15.79
C ASN A 136 10.76 -0.81 -15.35
N GLY A 137 10.38 -1.95 -14.75
CA GLY A 137 11.33 -2.94 -14.25
C GLY A 137 12.06 -2.53 -12.96
N ILE A 138 11.53 -1.52 -12.27
CA ILE A 138 12.06 -0.98 -11.02
C ILE A 138 11.28 -1.64 -9.87
N LEU A 139 11.98 -2.03 -8.82
CA LEU A 139 11.39 -2.60 -7.61
C LEU A 139 11.62 -1.63 -6.45
N PHE A 140 10.68 -1.55 -5.50
CA PHE A 140 10.76 -0.61 -4.38
C PHE A 140 12.07 -0.70 -3.57
N MET A 141 12.65 -1.89 -3.45
CA MET A 141 13.96 -2.12 -2.82
C MET A 141 15.14 -1.42 -3.53
N ASP A 142 15.02 -1.06 -4.82
CA ASP A 142 16.08 -0.35 -5.55
C ASP A 142 16.29 1.09 -5.07
N TYR A 143 15.34 1.63 -4.30
CA TYR A 143 15.44 2.97 -3.71
C TYR A 143 16.31 3.00 -2.45
N LEU A 144 16.71 1.83 -1.94
CA LEU A 144 17.56 1.72 -0.76
C LEU A 144 18.95 1.25 -1.16
N SER A 145 19.96 1.80 -0.49
CA SER A 145 21.29 1.21 -0.45
C SER A 145 21.29 -0.12 0.30
N GLU A 146 22.33 -0.93 0.09
CA GLU A 146 22.51 -2.18 0.85
C GLU A 146 22.54 -1.93 2.36
N GLU A 147 23.13 -0.81 2.80
CA GLU A 147 23.18 -0.41 4.19
C GLU A 147 21.79 -0.08 4.74
N GLU A 148 21.01 0.76 4.05
CA GLU A 148 19.64 1.10 4.45
C GLU A 148 18.74 -0.14 4.50
N MET A 149 18.85 -1.03 3.51
CA MET A 149 18.09 -2.27 3.49
C MET A 149 18.42 -3.17 4.70
N VAL A 150 19.71 -3.32 5.04
CA VAL A 150 20.13 -4.09 6.22
C VAL A 150 19.65 -3.45 7.51
N LEU A 151 19.75 -2.13 7.62
CA LEU A 151 19.32 -1.39 8.80
C LEU A 151 17.80 -1.49 9.01
N GLN A 152 16.99 -1.37 7.95
CA GLN A 152 15.54 -1.57 8.04
C GLN A 152 15.19 -3.03 8.37
N ALA A 153 15.85 -4.02 7.74
CA ALA A 153 15.61 -5.43 8.02
C ALA A 153 15.95 -5.83 9.47
N LEU A 154 16.91 -5.16 10.11
CA LEU A 154 17.28 -5.34 11.52
C LEU A 154 16.39 -4.55 12.48
N GLY A 155 15.47 -3.71 11.97
CA GLY A 155 14.66 -2.80 12.79
C GLY A 155 15.48 -1.70 13.48
N LEU A 156 16.65 -1.37 12.94
CA LEU A 156 17.58 -0.36 13.49
C LEU A 156 17.41 1.01 12.84
N LEU A 157 16.58 1.10 11.80
CA LEU A 157 16.10 2.34 11.16
C LEU A 157 14.64 2.64 11.57
N LEU A 158 14.20 2.18 12.75
CA LEU A 158 12.96 2.69 13.34
C LEU A 158 13.22 4.15 13.72
N ASP A 159 12.42 5.06 13.17
CA ASP A 159 12.59 6.50 13.28
C ASP A 159 12.86 6.94 14.73
N ASP A 160 14.08 7.40 15.00
CA ASP A 160 14.45 8.24 16.16
C ASP A 160 14.18 9.74 15.84
N ASP A 161 13.28 10.04 14.89
CA ASP A 161 12.93 11.41 14.51
C ASP A 161 11.71 11.91 15.30
N ASP A 162 11.86 12.02 16.63
CA ASP A 162 11.08 12.95 17.47
C ASP A 162 11.93 14.17 17.91
N GLU A 163 13.15 14.34 17.39
CA GLU A 163 13.97 15.53 17.66
C GLU A 163 14.70 16.01 16.41
N THR A 164 14.07 16.90 15.63
CA THR A 164 14.63 18.17 15.13
C THR A 164 13.91 18.67 13.86
N ALA A 165 12.68 19.17 14.03
CA ALA A 165 12.19 20.24 13.18
C ALA A 165 12.16 21.52 14.03
N GLU A 166 13.29 22.24 14.06
CA GLU A 166 13.31 23.61 14.53
C GLU A 166 12.32 24.41 13.68
N THR A 167 11.28 24.91 14.34
CA THR A 167 10.30 25.82 13.77
C THR A 167 11.00 27.12 13.37
N GLU A 168 11.27 27.30 12.08
CA GLU A 168 11.44 28.62 11.51
C GLU A 168 10.05 29.21 11.23
N GLU A 169 9.74 30.28 11.96
CA GLU A 169 8.53 31.08 11.86
C GLU A 169 8.31 31.59 10.42
N ALA A 170 7.16 31.25 9.82
CA ALA A 170 6.61 31.99 8.69
C ALA A 170 5.07 31.97 8.71
N SER A 171 4.51 33.11 9.14
CA SER A 171 3.20 33.69 8.80
C SER A 171 1.94 32.81 8.88
N ASP A 172 1.19 33.05 9.96
CA ASP A 172 -0.26 33.36 10.00
C ASP A 172 -1.03 33.21 8.66
N ASP A 173 -1.53 32.00 8.39
CA ASP A 173 -2.74 31.73 7.59
C ASP A 173 -3.16 30.26 7.86
N THR A 174 -3.69 30.00 9.05
CA THR A 174 -4.51 28.81 9.32
C THR A 174 -5.88 29.02 8.70
N ASP A 175 -6.16 28.34 7.61
CA ASP A 175 -7.45 27.69 7.31
C ASP A 175 -7.41 27.16 5.86
N ILE A 176 -7.96 25.95 5.67
CA ILE A 176 -8.05 25.14 4.43
C ILE A 176 -6.96 24.05 4.34
N GLU A 177 -7.08 23.01 5.19
CA GLU A 177 -6.95 21.64 4.66
C GLU A 177 -8.01 21.51 3.56
N THR A 178 -7.64 21.10 2.36
CA THR A 178 -8.63 20.97 1.30
C THR A 178 -9.55 19.79 1.63
N GLN A 179 -10.86 19.94 1.39
CA GLN A 179 -11.86 18.90 1.67
C GLN A 179 -11.52 17.53 1.02
N ALA A 180 -10.69 17.51 -0.02
CA ALA A 180 -10.17 16.31 -0.66
C ALA A 180 -9.05 15.62 0.15
N GLU A 181 -8.14 16.40 0.75
CA GLU A 181 -7.07 15.88 1.63
C GLU A 181 -7.68 15.31 2.92
N GLU A 182 -8.66 15.99 3.51
CA GLU A 182 -9.37 15.49 4.70
C GLU A 182 -10.12 14.19 4.40
N TYR A 183 -10.74 14.09 3.22
CA TYR A 183 -11.43 12.86 2.78
C TYR A 183 -10.45 11.70 2.51
N ALA A 184 -9.32 11.96 1.86
CA ALA A 184 -8.29 10.94 1.63
C ALA A 184 -7.71 10.42 2.96
N ARG A 185 -7.40 11.33 3.88
CA ARG A 185 -6.94 10.99 5.24
C ARG A 185 -7.96 10.17 6.01
N GLN A 186 -9.25 10.47 5.88
CA GLN A 186 -10.32 9.66 6.47
C GLN A 186 -10.39 8.25 5.88
N GLN A 187 -10.21 8.10 4.56
CA GLN A 187 -10.18 6.78 3.93
C GLN A 187 -8.98 5.95 4.39
N GLU A 188 -7.81 6.57 4.51
CA GLU A 188 -6.61 5.92 5.05
C GLU A 188 -6.83 5.46 6.50
N LEU A 189 -7.36 6.33 7.36
CA LEU A 189 -7.69 5.99 8.74
C LEU A 189 -8.71 4.86 8.83
N GLN A 190 -9.72 4.83 7.95
CA GLN A 190 -10.69 3.74 7.90
C GLN A 190 -10.01 2.42 7.49
N LEU A 191 -9.14 2.43 6.48
CA LEU A 191 -8.41 1.24 6.05
C LEU A 191 -7.51 0.69 7.17
N ILE A 192 -6.84 1.58 7.91
CA ILE A 192 -6.03 1.21 9.07
C ILE A 192 -6.91 0.57 10.16
N ALA A 193 -8.05 1.18 10.50
CA ALA A 193 -8.98 0.65 11.49
C ALA A 193 -9.50 -0.74 11.09
N ASP A 194 -9.93 -0.92 9.84
CA ASP A 194 -10.42 -2.20 9.32
C ASP A 194 -9.33 -3.29 9.38
N THR A 195 -8.09 -2.93 9.03
CA THR A 195 -6.95 -3.85 9.07
C THR A 195 -6.63 -4.27 10.51
N LEU A 196 -6.59 -3.33 11.44
CA LEU A 196 -6.34 -3.61 12.86
C LEU A 196 -7.46 -4.47 13.45
N ALA A 197 -8.72 -4.18 13.12
CA ALA A 197 -9.87 -4.98 13.54
C ALA A 197 -9.77 -6.43 13.07
N GLU A 198 -9.33 -6.66 11.83
CA GLU A 198 -9.11 -8.01 11.34
C GLU A 198 -7.96 -8.73 12.04
N LEU A 199 -6.83 -8.04 12.28
CA LEU A 199 -5.70 -8.59 13.01
C LEU A 199 -6.08 -8.95 14.44
N SER A 200 -6.84 -8.08 15.12
CA SER A 200 -7.39 -8.34 16.46
C SER A 200 -8.25 -9.59 16.46
N TRP A 201 -9.23 -9.69 15.54
CA TRP A 201 -10.07 -10.89 15.45
C TRP A 201 -9.27 -12.17 15.21
N LYS A 202 -8.28 -12.14 14.31
CA LYS A 202 -7.39 -13.28 14.05
C LYS A 202 -6.55 -13.65 15.27
N LEU A 203 -6.04 -12.67 16.00
CA LEU A 203 -5.27 -12.89 17.22
C LEU A 203 -6.16 -13.50 18.31
N THR A 204 -7.34 -12.94 18.58
CA THR A 204 -8.32 -13.47 19.52
C THR A 204 -8.68 -14.91 19.20
N LEU A 205 -9.06 -15.21 17.96
CA LEU A 205 -9.40 -16.58 17.54
C LEU A 205 -8.20 -17.53 17.72
N SER A 206 -6.99 -17.08 17.40
CA SER A 206 -5.77 -17.88 17.57
C SER A 206 -5.47 -18.16 19.03
N LEU A 207 -5.66 -17.17 19.91
CA LEU A 207 -5.51 -17.32 21.36
C LEU A 207 -6.53 -18.31 21.92
N GLU A 208 -7.81 -18.19 21.54
CA GLU A 208 -8.86 -19.14 21.92
C GLU A 208 -8.52 -20.57 21.47
N MET A 209 -8.10 -20.75 20.22
CA MET A 209 -7.69 -22.06 19.70
C MET A 209 -6.47 -22.62 20.45
N LEU A 210 -5.54 -21.77 20.86
CA LEU A 210 -4.34 -22.18 21.62
C LEU A 210 -4.64 -22.55 23.06
N GLN A 211 -5.73 -22.05 23.67
CA GLN A 211 -6.11 -22.40 25.04
C GLN A 211 -6.29 -23.92 25.20
N ASP A 212 -6.85 -24.59 24.19
CA ASP A 212 -7.06 -26.05 24.19
C ASP A 212 -5.74 -26.86 24.17
N TYR A 213 -4.65 -26.24 23.68
CA TYR A 213 -3.33 -26.87 23.58
C TYR A 213 -2.36 -26.38 24.66
N ARG A 214 -2.78 -25.51 25.57
CA ARG A 214 -1.91 -24.86 26.56
C ARG A 214 -1.07 -25.84 27.39
N ALA A 215 -1.64 -27.00 27.74
CA ALA A 215 -0.93 -28.04 28.50
C ALA A 215 0.07 -28.86 27.67
N GLN A 216 0.01 -28.76 26.34
CA GLN A 216 0.86 -29.50 25.39
C GLN A 216 2.00 -28.64 24.82
N LEU A 217 1.92 -27.31 24.98
CA LEU A 217 2.94 -26.38 24.55
C LEU A 217 4.15 -26.46 25.48
N ALA A 218 5.35 -26.59 24.89
CA ALA A 218 6.61 -26.58 25.61
C ALA A 218 7.21 -25.16 25.61
N GLY A 219 7.75 -24.72 26.75
CA GLY A 219 8.35 -23.39 26.94
C GLY A 219 7.53 -22.47 27.84
N ASP A 220 8.19 -21.47 28.42
CA ASP A 220 7.54 -20.44 29.26
C ASP A 220 6.89 -19.39 28.36
N ILE A 221 5.63 -19.63 27.97
CA ILE A 221 4.82 -18.65 27.25
C ILE A 221 4.18 -17.68 28.25
N ASP A 222 4.42 -16.39 28.06
CA ASP A 222 3.79 -15.32 28.86
C ASP A 222 2.40 -14.98 28.29
N TRP A 223 1.40 -15.75 28.76
CA TRP A 223 0.00 -15.59 28.33
C TRP A 223 -0.61 -14.24 28.69
N ASN A 224 -0.21 -13.66 29.82
CA ASN A 224 -0.72 -12.36 30.24
C ASN A 224 -0.22 -11.26 29.29
N ARG A 225 1.01 -11.38 28.81
CA ARG A 225 1.54 -10.46 27.80
C ARG A 225 0.80 -10.58 26.47
N LEU A 226 0.47 -11.80 26.05
CA LEU A 226 -0.29 -12.02 24.81
C LEU A 226 -1.73 -11.47 24.90
N GLU A 227 -2.42 -11.73 26.01
CA GLU A 227 -3.74 -11.14 26.28
C GLU A 227 -3.66 -9.62 26.35
N GLY A 228 -2.66 -9.06 27.04
CA GLY A 228 -2.45 -7.61 27.10
C GLY A 228 -2.14 -6.97 25.75
N CYS A 229 -1.46 -7.66 24.84
CA CYS A 229 -1.28 -7.20 23.46
C CYS A 229 -2.61 -7.17 22.70
N ASN A 230 -3.49 -8.15 22.91
CA ASN A 230 -4.83 -8.16 22.31
C ASN A 230 -5.69 -7.01 22.85
N ASP A 231 -5.71 -6.81 24.16
CA ASP A 231 -6.46 -5.71 24.80
C ASP A 231 -5.99 -4.33 24.32
N ALA A 232 -4.67 -4.14 24.18
CA ALA A 232 -4.11 -2.89 23.66
C ALA A 232 -4.50 -2.63 22.21
N LEU A 233 -4.58 -3.69 21.40
CA LEU A 233 -5.02 -3.61 20.01
C LEU A 233 -6.52 -3.27 19.92
N GLU A 234 -7.37 -3.88 20.75
CA GLU A 234 -8.80 -3.56 20.84
C GLU A 234 -9.03 -2.10 21.27
N GLN A 235 -8.30 -1.59 22.27
CA GLN A 235 -8.40 -0.18 22.69
C GLN A 235 -8.00 0.80 21.59
N LEU A 236 -6.98 0.46 20.81
CA LEU A 236 -6.57 1.26 19.65
C LEU A 236 -7.69 1.30 18.59
N ILE A 237 -8.29 0.15 18.29
CA ILE A 237 -9.41 0.07 17.34
C ILE A 237 -10.59 0.91 17.82
N GLU A 238 -11.01 0.78 19.08
CA GLU A 238 -12.09 1.57 19.66
C GLU A 238 -11.81 3.07 19.54
N THR A 239 -10.57 3.50 19.87
CA THR A 239 -10.16 4.90 19.75
C THR A 239 -10.23 5.38 18.30
N LEU A 240 -9.82 4.56 17.33
CA LEU A 240 -9.88 4.92 15.91
C LEU A 240 -11.34 5.04 15.42
N GLU A 241 -12.20 4.09 15.79
CA GLU A 241 -13.63 4.11 15.45
C GLU A 241 -14.37 5.31 16.08
N GLU A 242 -14.04 5.68 17.32
CA GLU A 242 -14.57 6.88 17.96
C GLU A 242 -14.18 8.15 17.19
N ASN A 243 -12.92 8.26 16.76
CA ASN A 243 -12.47 9.42 15.98
C ASN A 243 -13.10 9.48 14.59
N LEU A 244 -13.32 8.33 13.94
CA LEU A 244 -14.02 8.22 12.65
C LEU A 244 -15.52 8.56 12.76
N SER A 245 -16.14 8.37 13.92
CA SER A 245 -17.57 8.63 14.14
C SER A 245 -17.90 10.07 14.59
N HIS A 246 -16.92 10.83 15.08
CA HIS A 246 -17.10 12.19 15.61
C HIS A 246 -16.88 13.31 14.58
N THR A 247 -16.64 12.98 13.31
CA THR A 247 -16.40 13.96 12.24
C THR A 247 -17.73 14.41 11.61
N PRO A 248 -18.04 15.73 11.57
CA PRO A 248 -19.29 16.21 10.99
C PRO A 248 -19.34 15.95 9.48
N ARG A 249 -20.46 15.39 9.00
CA ARG A 249 -20.78 15.16 7.58
C ARG A 249 -20.81 16.44 6.75
#